data_AF-A0A4X2KP94-F1
#
_entry.id   AF-A0A4X2KP94-F1
#
_cell.length_a   1.000
_cell.length_b   1.000
_cell.length_c   1.000
_cell.angle_alpha   90.00
_cell.angle_beta   90.00
_cell.angle_gamma   90.00
#
_symmetry.space_group_name_H-M   'P 1'
#
loop_
_entity.id
_entity.type
_entity.pdbx_description
1 polymer ?
#
loop_
_entity_poly.entity_id
_entity_poly.type
_entity_poly.pdbx_seq_one_letter_code
_entity_poly.pdbx_strand_id
1 'polypeptide(L)'
;MERLRSSPLHANISTALDRHLESIHIVQSRRKDEIVNASNRQRQGVPRCQDDRDVFALASAIKEMCVATRKARTTLWCALQMTLPKTASTAGQADVEKALQDIVNCEDKVHESINSSNPMNQRGETNQH
;
A
#
# COMPACT_ATOMS: atom_id res chain seq x y z
N MET A 1 16.79 -15.37 11.96
CA MET A 1 15.60 -14.52 12.09
C MET A 1 16.06 -13.10 12.36
N GLU A 2 15.72 -12.14 11.48
CA GLU A 2 16.00 -10.72 11.72
C GLU A 2 15.19 -10.26 12.95
N ARG A 3 15.84 -9.57 13.89
CA ARG A 3 15.24 -9.11 15.15
C ARG A 3 15.59 -7.65 15.38
N LEU A 4 14.61 -6.90 15.87
CA LEU A 4 14.76 -5.48 16.21
C LEU A 4 14.48 -5.35 17.71
N ARG A 5 15.45 -4.88 18.50
CA ARG A 5 15.32 -4.77 19.98
C ARG A 5 14.88 -6.07 20.66
N SER A 6 15.36 -7.21 20.17
CA SER A 6 14.97 -8.55 20.63
C SER A 6 13.52 -8.96 20.32
N SER A 7 12.73 -8.12 19.64
CA SER A 7 11.42 -8.48 19.12
C SER A 7 11.51 -9.01 17.68
N PRO A 8 10.61 -9.93 17.27
CA PRO A 8 10.52 -10.37 15.88
C PRO A 8 10.27 -9.18 14.94
N LEU A 9 10.99 -9.13 13.83
CA LEU A 9 10.75 -8.12 12.78
C LEU A 9 9.44 -8.44 12.04
N HIS A 10 8.63 -7.41 11.76
CA HIS A 10 7.39 -7.59 11.00
C HIS A 10 7.70 -8.02 9.56
N ALA A 11 7.09 -9.09 9.06
CA ALA A 11 7.36 -9.66 7.73
C ALA A 11 7.18 -8.65 6.57
N ASN A 12 6.26 -7.69 6.72
CA ASN A 12 6.11 -6.58 5.76
C ASN A 12 7.38 -5.74 5.57
N ILE A 13 8.28 -5.67 6.56
CA ILE A 13 9.53 -4.90 6.46
C ILE A 13 10.46 -5.60 5.46
N SER A 14 10.83 -6.86 5.71
CA SER A 14 11.73 -7.60 4.83
C SER A 14 11.13 -7.73 3.42
N THR A 15 9.85 -8.08 3.29
CA THR A 15 9.20 -8.19 1.98
C THR A 15 9.11 -6.86 1.20
N ALA A 16 8.96 -5.72 1.87
CA ALA A 16 8.98 -4.42 1.20
C ALA A 16 10.39 -4.03 0.72
N LEU A 17 11.43 -4.39 1.49
CA LEU A 17 12.81 -4.18 1.10
C LEU A 17 13.21 -5.08 -0.06
N ASP A 18 12.82 -6.36 -0.04
CA ASP A 18 13.06 -7.30 -1.15
C ASP A 18 12.42 -6.81 -2.44
N ARG A 19 11.16 -6.37 -2.39
CA ARG A 19 10.47 -5.79 -3.55
C ARG A 19 11.13 -4.51 -4.05
N HIS A 20 11.66 -3.68 -3.15
CA HIS A 20 12.38 -2.47 -3.54
C HIS A 20 13.67 -2.82 -4.28
N LEU A 21 14.44 -3.79 -3.77
CA LEU A 21 15.64 -4.29 -4.43
C LEU A 21 15.32 -4.92 -5.80
N GLU A 22 14.27 -5.74 -5.87
CA GLU A 22 13.78 -6.31 -7.13
C GLU A 22 13.43 -5.22 -8.15
N SER A 23 12.72 -4.17 -7.73
CA SER A 23 12.36 -3.06 -8.61
C SER A 23 13.58 -2.29 -9.13
N ILE A 24 14.64 -2.17 -8.32
CA ILE A 24 15.92 -1.58 -8.72
C ILE A 24 16.57 -2.44 -9.81
N HIS A 25 16.65 -3.75 -9.61
CA HIS A 25 17.22 -4.66 -10.61
C HIS A 25 16.45 -4.64 -11.93
N ILE A 26 15.11 -4.57 -11.87
CA ILE A 26 14.28 -4.46 -13.07
C ILE A 26 14.59 -3.16 -13.82
N VAL A 27 14.63 -2.01 -13.14
CA VAL A 27 14.97 -0.73 -13.77
C VAL A 27 16.36 -0.76 -14.38
N GLN A 28 17.35 -1.31 -13.69
CA GLN A 28 18.71 -1.47 -14.20
C GLN A 28 18.75 -2.33 -15.47
N SER A 29 18.03 -3.46 -15.47
CA SER A 29 17.93 -4.33 -16.65
C SER A 29 17.28 -3.60 -17.82
N ARG A 30 16.13 -2.95 -17.60
CA ARG A 30 15.42 -2.19 -18.65
C ARG A 30 16.27 -1.05 -19.21
N ARG A 31 17.04 -0.36 -18.36
CA ARG A 31 17.96 0.70 -18.79
C ARG A 31 19.09 0.15 -19.66
N LYS A 32 19.64 -1.02 -19.31
CA LYS A 32 20.66 -1.69 -20.12
C LYS A 32 20.10 -2.10 -21.48
N ASP A 33 18.92 -2.70 -21.50
CA ASP A 33 18.27 -3.15 -22.74
C ASP A 33 17.96 -1.97 -23.66
N GLU A 34 17.44 -0.86 -23.12
CA GLU A 34 17.19 0.36 -23.87
C GLU A 34 18.45 0.92 -24.53
N ILE A 35 19.58 1.01 -23.80
CA ILE A 35 20.85 1.47 -24.35
C ILE A 35 21.36 0.56 -25.47
N VAL A 36 21.33 -0.76 -25.25
CA VAL A 36 21.78 -1.76 -26.24
C VAL A 36 20.91 -1.70 -27.50
N ASN A 37 19.59 -1.64 -27.33
CA ASN A 37 18.65 -1.58 -28.44
C ASN A 37 18.77 -0.27 -29.22
N ALA A 38 18.92 0.87 -28.53
CA ALA A 38 19.18 2.16 -29.17
C ALA A 38 20.47 2.13 -30.01
N SER A 39 21.56 1.55 -29.47
CA SER A 39 22.83 1.40 -30.20
C SER A 39 22.72 0.49 -31.42
N ASN A 40 22.04 -0.65 -31.30
CA ASN A 40 21.83 -1.59 -32.39
C ASN A 40 21.03 -0.95 -33.54
N ARG A 41 19.98 -0.19 -33.22
CA ARG A 41 19.20 0.56 -34.20
C ARG A 41 20.06 1.59 -34.94
N GLN A 42 20.91 2.32 -34.21
CA GLN A 42 21.84 3.28 -34.81
C GLN A 42 22.81 2.62 -35.80
N ARG A 43 23.32 1.42 -35.48
CA ARG A 43 24.25 0.69 -36.36
C ARG A 43 23.58 0.10 -37.60
N GLN A 44 22.32 -0.33 -37.49
CA GLN A 44 21.62 -1.00 -38.60
C GLN A 44 21.02 -0.03 -39.64
N GLY A 45 21.08 1.29 -39.40
CA GLY A 45 20.57 2.28 -40.35
C GLY A 45 19.05 2.22 -40.57
N VAL A 46 18.33 1.45 -39.75
CA VAL A 46 16.88 1.31 -39.80
C VAL A 46 16.26 2.68 -39.52
N PRO A 47 15.27 3.14 -40.30
CA PRO A 47 14.56 4.38 -40.02
C PRO A 47 14.11 4.39 -38.56
N ARG A 48 14.35 5.51 -37.86
CA ARG A 48 14.05 5.71 -36.42
C ARG A 48 12.55 5.74 -36.12
N CYS A 49 11.75 4.93 -36.80
CA CYS A 49 10.35 4.76 -36.50
C CYS A 49 10.24 4.23 -35.05
N GLN A 50 9.88 5.16 -34.16
CA GLN A 50 9.31 4.99 -32.83
C GLN A 50 9.11 3.53 -32.38
N ASP A 51 10.18 2.88 -31.95
CA ASP A 51 10.02 1.71 -31.08
C ASP A 51 10.22 2.19 -29.65
N ASP A 52 9.33 3.09 -29.24
CA ASP A 52 9.27 3.65 -27.88
C ASP A 52 8.91 2.58 -26.85
N ARG A 53 8.75 1.31 -27.26
CA ARG A 53 8.49 0.18 -26.36
C ARG A 53 9.52 0.04 -25.27
N ASP A 54 10.81 0.16 -25.58
CA ASP A 54 11.88 0.08 -24.58
C ASP A 54 11.79 1.27 -23.60
N VAL A 55 11.46 2.45 -24.11
CA VAL A 55 11.28 3.68 -23.33
C VAL A 55 10.05 3.57 -22.42
N PHE A 56 8.92 3.10 -22.94
CA PHE A 56 7.70 2.86 -22.16
C PHE A 56 7.90 1.77 -21.11
N ALA A 57 8.63 0.69 -21.44
CA ALA A 57 8.97 -0.36 -20.49
C ALA A 57 9.84 0.18 -19.35
N LEU A 58 10.85 1.00 -19.67
CA LEU A 58 11.69 1.67 -18.68
C LEU A 58 10.88 2.66 -17.82
N ALA A 59 10.02 3.47 -18.43
CA ALA A 59 9.17 4.42 -17.71
C ALA A 59 8.20 3.71 -16.74
N SER A 60 7.58 2.62 -17.19
CA SER A 60 6.74 1.78 -16.31
C SER A 60 7.54 1.16 -15.17
N ALA A 61 8.75 0.64 -15.44
CA ALA A 61 9.62 0.10 -14.39
C ALA A 61 10.01 1.16 -13.35
N ILE A 62 10.33 2.39 -13.79
CA ILE A 62 10.64 3.51 -12.89
C ILE A 62 9.42 3.88 -12.04
N LYS A 63 8.23 3.92 -12.64
CA LYS A 63 6.98 4.19 -11.90
C LYS A 63 6.77 3.17 -10.79
N GLU A 64 6.94 1.89 -11.08
CA GLU A 64 6.81 0.81 -10.08
C GLU A 64 7.91 0.86 -9.02
N MET A 65 9.16 1.17 -9.40
CA MET A 65 10.25 1.40 -8.44
C MET A 65 9.90 2.54 -7.48
N CYS A 66 9.36 3.66 -7.96
CA CYS A 66 8.90 4.76 -7.11
C CYS A 66 7.82 4.33 -6.11
N VAL A 67 6.89 3.44 -6.51
CA VAL A 67 5.89 2.86 -5.59
C VAL A 67 6.59 2.00 -4.53
N ALA A 68 7.51 1.13 -4.94
CA ALA A 68 8.28 0.28 -4.03
C ALA A 68 9.13 1.11 -3.05
N THR A 69 9.79 2.17 -3.51
CA THR A 69 10.55 3.10 -2.67
C THR A 69 9.67 3.77 -1.61
N ARG A 70 8.46 4.23 -1.99
CA ARG A 70 7.52 4.80 -1.01
C ARG A 70 7.14 3.78 0.05
N LYS A 71 6.84 2.55 -0.36
CA LYS A 71 6.49 1.46 0.58
C LYS A 71 7.65 1.11 1.50
N ALA A 72 8.86 0.96 0.96
CA ALA A 72 10.08 0.70 1.72
C ALA A 72 10.35 1.81 2.75
N ARG A 73 10.17 3.08 2.37
CA ARG A 73 10.29 4.20 3.30
C ARG A 73 9.29 4.11 4.45
N THR A 74 8.02 3.80 4.16
CA THR A 74 7.00 3.63 5.20
C THR A 74 7.35 2.49 6.14
N THR A 75 7.79 1.33 5.62
CA THR A 75 8.14 0.20 6.48
C THR A 75 9.40 0.45 7.29
N LEU A 76 10.39 1.15 6.74
CA LEU A 76 11.58 1.59 7.48
C LEU A 76 11.22 2.61 8.57
N TRP A 77 10.29 3.52 8.31
CA TRP A 77 9.75 4.42 9.33
C TRP A 77 9.08 3.64 10.46
N CYS A 78 8.22 2.66 10.16
CA CYS A 78 7.63 1.79 11.17
C CYS A 78 8.69 1.03 11.98
N ALA A 79 9.72 0.48 11.31
CA ALA A 79 10.82 -0.18 11.97
C ALA A 79 11.55 0.77 12.93
N LEU A 80 11.84 2.00 12.49
CA LEU A 80 12.45 3.03 13.33
C LEU A 80 11.60 3.31 14.59
N GLN A 81 10.28 3.45 14.44
CA GLN A 81 9.37 3.68 15.57
C GLN A 81 9.40 2.52 16.58
N MET A 82 9.54 1.27 16.13
CA MET A 82 9.75 0.11 17.02
C MET A 82 11.09 0.16 17.77
N THR A 83 12.05 0.95 17.29
CA THR A 83 13.31 1.26 17.99
C THR A 83 13.27 2.53 18.82
N LEU A 84 12.16 3.23 18.98
CA LEU A 84 12.16 4.34 19.94
C LEU A 84 11.83 3.81 21.33
N PRO A 85 12.50 4.29 22.40
CA PRO A 85 12.05 4.04 23.75
C PRO A 85 10.58 4.46 23.83
N LYS A 86 9.75 3.61 24.43
CA LYS A 86 8.42 4.03 24.82
C LYS A 86 8.63 5.08 25.90
N THR A 87 8.73 6.36 25.52
CA THR A 87 8.67 7.45 26.48
C THR A 87 7.40 7.20 27.29
N ALA A 88 7.46 7.37 28.60
CA ALA A 88 6.37 7.13 29.53
C ALA A 88 5.16 8.03 29.18
N SER A 89 4.42 7.68 28.14
CA SER A 89 3.26 8.38 27.61
C SER A 89 2.05 7.48 27.78
N THR A 90 1.70 7.27 29.05
CA THR A 90 0.35 6.93 29.49
C THR A 90 -0.65 8.08 29.25
N ALA A 91 -0.23 9.20 28.66
CA ALA A 91 -1.09 10.35 28.37
C ALA A 91 -1.49 10.49 26.89
N GLY A 92 -0.75 9.91 25.93
CA GLY A 92 -1.01 10.11 24.49
C GLY A 92 -1.42 8.88 23.69
N GLN A 93 -1.26 7.67 24.24
CA GLN A 93 -1.64 6.43 23.54
C GLN A 93 -3.14 6.14 23.55
N ALA A 94 -3.85 6.59 24.59
CA ALA A 94 -5.30 6.39 24.71
C ALA A 94 -6.05 7.11 23.58
N ASP A 95 -5.54 8.24 23.10
CA ASP A 95 -6.19 9.02 22.03
C ASP A 95 -6.01 8.38 20.64
N VAL A 96 -4.86 7.76 20.38
CA VAL A 96 -4.61 7.07 19.09
C VAL A 96 -5.37 5.75 19.03
N GLU A 97 -5.45 5.01 20.13
CA GLU A 97 -6.23 3.77 20.23
C GLU A 97 -7.72 4.05 20.17
N LYS A 98 -8.19 5.13 20.83
CA LYS A 98 -9.58 5.61 20.72
C LYS A 98 -9.93 6.07 19.31
N ALA A 99 -9.05 6.82 18.64
CA ALA A 99 -9.27 7.24 17.26
C ALA A 99 -9.32 6.04 16.29
N LEU A 100 -8.48 5.02 16.50
CA LEU A 100 -8.50 3.80 15.68
C LEU A 100 -9.77 2.97 15.93
N GLN A 101 -10.22 2.89 17.18
CA GLN A 101 -11.46 2.21 17.55
C GLN A 101 -12.71 2.94 17.01
N ASP A 102 -12.72 4.28 17.02
CA ASP A 102 -13.80 5.09 16.47
C ASP A 102 -13.91 4.97 14.94
N ILE A 103 -12.78 4.80 14.24
CA ILE A 103 -12.79 4.51 12.79
C ILE A 103 -13.40 3.14 12.51
N VAL A 104 -13.02 2.11 13.28
CA VAL A 104 -13.55 0.74 13.13
C VAL A 104 -15.05 0.67 13.44
N ASN A 105 -15.53 1.40 14.45
CA ASN A 105 -16.95 1.42 14.83
C ASN A 105 -17.83 2.24 13.86
N CYS A 106 -17.24 3.09 13.01
CA CYS A 106 -17.98 3.91 12.04
C CYS A 106 -18.42 3.09 10.81
N GLU A 107 -17.69 2.03 10.46
CA GLU A 107 -18.01 1.17 9.32
C GLU A 107 -19.22 0.26 9.57
N ASP A 108 -19.51 -0.11 10.82
CA ASP A 108 -20.68 -0.95 11.16
C ASP A 108 -22.03 -0.21 11.09
N LYS A 109 -22.03 1.13 11.24
CA LYS A 109 -23.28 1.91 11.22
C LYS A 109 -23.83 2.24 9.83
N VAL A 110 -23.12 1.92 8.75
CA VAL A 110 -23.59 2.19 7.38
C VAL A 110 -24.42 1.02 6.82
N HIS A 111 -24.29 -0.19 7.36
CA HIS A 111 -25.00 -1.37 6.85
C HIS A 111 -26.40 -1.60 7.45
N GLU A 112 -26.73 -1.03 8.61
CA GLU A 112 -28.01 -1.31 9.29
C GLU A 112 -29.15 -0.34 8.92
N SER A 113 -28.87 0.76 8.19
CA SER A 113 -29.90 1.76 7.85
C SER A 113 -30.72 1.44 6.58
N ILE A 114 -30.40 0.37 5.83
CA ILE A 114 -31.10 0.06 4.56
C ILE A 114 -32.19 -1.01 4.74
N ASN A 115 -32.21 -1.76 5.86
CA ASN A 115 -33.08 -2.93 6.01
C ASN A 115 -34.34 -2.75 6.88
N SER A 116 -34.63 -1.55 7.39
CA SER A 116 -35.86 -1.31 8.16
C SER A 116 -36.79 -0.32 7.46
N SER A 117 -37.34 -0.74 6.32
CA SER A 117 -38.57 -0.16 5.79
C SER A 117 -39.59 -1.28 5.64
N ASN A 118 -40.53 -1.38 6.59
CA ASN A 118 -41.77 -2.11 6.38
C ASN A 118 -42.97 -1.27 6.86
N PRO A 119 -44.07 -1.23 6.08
CA PRO A 119 -45.19 -0.33 6.31
C PRO A 119 -46.15 -0.86 7.38
N MET A 120 -46.61 0.04 8.23
CA MET A 120 -47.53 -0.22 9.35
C MET A 120 -48.95 -0.48 8.81
N ASN A 121 -49.41 -1.74 8.91
CA ASN A 121 -50.80 -2.13 8.63
C ASN A 121 -51.65 -1.91 9.90
N GLN A 122 -52.76 -1.17 9.80
CA GLN A 122 -53.59 -0.80 10.95
C GLN A 122 -54.53 -1.96 11.35
N ARG A 123 -54.13 -2.59 12.46
CA ARG A 123 -54.91 -3.14 13.58
C ARG A 123 -56.43 -2.95 13.51
N GLY A 124 -57.15 -4.05 13.30
CA GLY A 124 -58.51 -4.24 13.83
C GLY A 124 -58.42 -5.07 15.11
N GLU A 125 -59.03 -4.61 16.20
CA GLU A 125 -59.34 -5.45 17.36
C GLU A 125 -60.67 -5.05 18.00
N THR A 126 -61.51 -6.06 18.12
CA THR A 126 -62.79 -6.16 18.84
C THR A 126 -62.59 -6.40 20.34
N ASN A 127 -63.46 -5.85 21.20
CA ASN A 127 -64.12 -6.48 22.37
C ASN A 127 -64.55 -5.39 23.38
N GLN A 128 -65.84 -5.17 23.62
CA GLN A 128 -66.72 -5.82 24.61
C GLN A 128 -66.36 -5.54 26.08
N HIS A 129 -67.12 -4.64 26.70
CA HIS A 129 -67.96 -4.89 27.89
C HIS A 129 -69.09 -3.85 27.93
#